data_AF-N4UIS4-F1
#
_entry.id   AF-N4UIS4-F1
#
_cell.length_a   1.000
_cell.length_b   1.000
_cell.length_c   1.000
_cell.angle_alpha   90.00
_cell.angle_beta   90.00
_cell.angle_gamma   90.00
#
_symmetry.space_group_name_H-M   'P 1'
#
loop_
_entity.id
_entity.type
_entity.pdbx_description
1 polymer ?
#
loop_
_entity_poly.entity_id
_entity_poly.type
_entity_poly.pdbx_seq_one_letter_code
_entity_poly.pdbx_strand_id
1 'polypeptide(L)'
;MASVCLSKHDINILEKIKDPESNPYAGIVLDSSLPRDPNITDATIYERVVERERDIIRSIQSLETQLKSLGSEEGKDIAVKGYQQSLSAVESMIAEHPNYASARNNRVQILRRLYGDAMMLSDTKDNSAPLIESPDQAERKKAVVTALSDIEASIALLTPSSPTMPISPQVARTLSMAHTQRAALYLKTARLMLSRSLDIDGTLEESKWEKLDFEGAASRDLAFGGRYGNPIAKGLAVSVNPTAKLCGQIVREAMKKEYGPSFGD
;
A
#
# COMPACT_ATOMS: atom_id res chain seq x y z
N MET A 1 -30.59 -37.98 7.30
CA MET A 1 -29.51 -36.97 7.36
C MET A 1 -29.10 -36.67 5.94
N ALA A 2 -29.34 -35.45 5.44
CA ALA A 2 -28.92 -35.08 4.10
C ALA A 2 -27.40 -34.87 4.10
N SER A 3 -26.67 -35.73 3.39
CA SER A 3 -25.23 -35.56 3.17
C SER A 3 -25.06 -34.46 2.13
N VAL A 4 -24.62 -33.28 2.58
CA VAL A 4 -24.25 -32.18 1.68
C VAL A 4 -22.89 -32.53 1.07
N CYS A 5 -22.89 -32.90 -0.22
CA CYS A 5 -21.67 -33.17 -0.95
C CYS A 5 -21.12 -31.85 -1.49
N LEU A 6 -20.12 -31.29 -0.80
CA LEU A 6 -19.44 -30.07 -1.21
C LEU A 6 -18.66 -30.33 -2.50
N SER A 7 -18.78 -29.45 -3.48
CA SER A 7 -18.01 -29.55 -4.72
C SER A 7 -16.51 -29.29 -4.46
N LYS A 8 -15.63 -29.70 -5.38
CA LYS A 8 -14.20 -29.34 -5.30
C LYS A 8 -13.97 -27.83 -5.23
N HIS A 9 -14.86 -27.05 -5.85
CA HIS A 9 -14.82 -25.59 -5.75
C HIS A 9 -15.16 -25.12 -4.33
N ASP A 10 -16.19 -25.69 -3.71
CA ASP A 10 -16.58 -25.36 -2.33
C ASP A 10 -15.50 -25.76 -1.33
N ILE A 11 -14.86 -26.92 -1.51
CA ILE A 11 -13.73 -27.36 -0.68
C ILE A 11 -12.56 -26.38 -0.82
N ASN A 12 -12.20 -25.97 -2.04
CA ASN A 12 -11.16 -24.97 -2.26
C ASN A 12 -11.51 -23.60 -1.65
N ILE A 13 -12.79 -23.21 -1.64
CA ILE A 13 -13.24 -21.99 -0.97
C ILE A 13 -13.15 -22.14 0.56
N LEU A 14 -13.57 -23.27 1.11
CA LEU A 14 -13.52 -23.54 2.54
C LEU A 14 -12.09 -23.68 3.07
N GLU A 15 -11.17 -24.24 2.29
CA GLU A 15 -9.74 -24.28 2.65
C GLU A 15 -9.12 -22.89 2.68
N LYS A 16 -9.49 -22.01 1.75
CA LYS A 16 -9.10 -20.59 1.79
C LYS A 16 -9.68 -19.85 3.01
N ILE A 17 -10.82 -20.29 3.54
CA ILE A 17 -11.42 -19.76 4.78
C ILE A 17 -10.70 -20.29 6.03
N LYS A 18 -10.06 -21.47 5.95
CA LYS A 18 -9.45 -22.19 7.07
C LYS A 18 -7.97 -21.86 7.29
N ASP A 19 -7.37 -21.08 6.39
CA ASP A 19 -5.99 -20.64 6.52
C ASP A 19 -5.84 -19.68 7.72
N PRO A 20 -5.06 -20.04 8.77
CA PRO A 20 -4.86 -19.18 9.93
C PRO A 20 -4.09 -17.89 9.62
N GLU A 21 -3.38 -17.81 8.49
CA GLU A 21 -2.83 -16.55 7.95
C GLU A 21 -3.92 -15.64 7.37
N SER A 22 -5.06 -16.23 6.98
CA SER A 22 -6.23 -15.56 6.41
C SER A 22 -7.19 -15.00 7.46
N ASN A 23 -6.82 -14.99 8.75
CA ASN A 23 -7.54 -14.23 9.77
C ASN A 23 -6.89 -12.85 9.97
N PRO A 24 -7.29 -11.81 9.21
CA PRO A 24 -6.81 -10.44 9.42
C PRO A 24 -7.22 -9.84 10.77
N TYR A 25 -8.07 -10.54 11.54
CA TYR A 25 -8.50 -10.16 12.89
C TYR A 25 -7.68 -10.83 14.00
N ALA A 26 -6.76 -11.74 13.67
CA ALA A 26 -5.77 -12.22 14.65
C ALA A 26 -4.84 -11.04 14.99
N GLY A 27 -5.03 -10.47 16.18
CA GLY A 27 -4.28 -9.31 16.64
C GLY A 27 -2.78 -9.59 16.65
N ILE A 28 -2.00 -8.62 16.17
CA ILE A 28 -0.54 -8.65 16.32
C ILE A 28 -0.18 -8.46 17.80
N VAL A 29 0.88 -9.13 18.25
CA VAL A 29 1.44 -8.89 19.59
C VAL A 29 2.44 -7.75 19.48
N LEU A 30 2.13 -6.62 20.11
CA LEU A 30 3.04 -5.47 20.16
C LEU A 30 3.86 -5.50 21.44
N ASP A 31 5.17 -5.31 21.30
CA ASP A 31 6.08 -5.21 22.43
C ASP A 31 6.95 -3.95 22.30
N SER A 32 6.71 -2.98 23.19
CA SER A 32 7.43 -1.70 23.21
C SER A 32 8.85 -1.82 23.78
N SER A 33 9.22 -2.95 24.38
CA SER A 33 10.58 -3.23 24.87
C SER A 33 11.52 -3.67 23.75
N LEU A 34 10.98 -4.11 22.61
CA LEU A 34 11.76 -4.49 21.44
C LEU A 34 12.45 -3.27 20.79
N PRO A 35 13.59 -3.49 20.09
CA PRO A 35 14.19 -2.46 19.26
C PRO A 35 13.18 -1.84 18.29
N ARG A 36 13.28 -0.52 18.10
CA ARG A 36 12.39 0.20 17.18
C ARG A 36 12.59 -0.25 15.73
N ASP A 37 13.79 -0.67 15.37
CA ASP A 37 14.12 -1.28 14.09
C ASP A 37 14.95 -2.56 14.33
N PRO A 38 14.61 -3.70 13.69
CA PRO A 38 15.31 -4.96 13.89
C PRO A 38 16.68 -5.01 13.18
N ASN A 39 16.92 -4.13 12.20
CA ASN A 39 18.14 -4.09 11.38
C ASN A 39 19.12 -3.00 11.82
N ILE A 40 18.65 -1.98 12.56
CA ILE A 40 19.49 -0.94 13.19
C ILE A 40 19.27 -0.96 14.70
N THR A 41 20.05 -1.80 15.39
CA THR A 41 19.91 -2.02 16.84
C THR A 41 20.77 -1.09 17.69
N ASP A 42 21.83 -0.50 17.12
CA ASP A 42 22.64 0.52 17.81
C ASP A 42 21.82 1.81 17.97
N ALA A 43 21.57 2.19 19.22
CA ALA A 43 20.73 3.33 19.56
C ALA A 43 21.27 4.66 18.99
N THR A 44 22.59 4.87 18.98
CA THR A 44 23.21 6.12 18.50
C THR A 44 23.17 6.22 16.98
N ILE A 45 23.29 5.10 16.27
CA ILE A 45 23.10 5.05 14.82
C ILE A 45 21.62 5.27 14.50
N TYR A 46 20.73 4.56 15.19
CA TYR A 46 19.29 4.67 14.99
C TYR A 46 18.78 6.10 15.19
N GLU A 47 19.23 6.80 16.24
CA GLU A 47 18.85 8.18 16.51
C GLU A 47 19.26 9.13 15.37
N ARG A 48 20.50 9.00 14.86
CA ARG A 48 20.99 9.81 13.73
C ARG A 48 20.20 9.54 12.45
N VAL A 49 19.89 8.28 12.17
CA VAL A 49 19.09 7.89 10.99
C VAL A 49 17.68 8.47 11.07
N VAL A 50 17.03 8.34 12.22
CA VAL A 50 15.68 8.88 12.44
C VAL A 50 15.66 10.41 12.44
N GLU A 51 16.69 11.08 12.94
CA GLU A 51 16.80 12.53 12.87
C GLU A 51 16.86 13.01 11.41
N ARG A 52 17.73 12.39 10.61
CA ARG A 52 17.83 12.66 9.17
C ARG A 52 16.51 12.35 8.45
N GLU A 53 15.82 11.28 8.81
CA GLU A 53 14.50 10.95 8.26
C GLU A 53 13.47 12.05 8.58
N ARG A 54 13.44 12.53 9.83
CA ARG A 54 12.54 13.59 10.26
C ARG A 54 12.78 14.90 9.51
N ASP A 55 14.02 15.25 9.22
CA ASP A 55 14.35 16.47 8.47
C ASP A 55 13.84 16.42 7.03
N ILE A 56 13.94 15.25 6.38
CA ILE A 56 13.36 15.03 5.06
C ILE A 56 11.83 15.17 5.13
N ILE A 57 11.19 14.52 6.11
CA ILE A 57 9.72 14.58 6.27
C ILE A 57 9.25 16.01 6.55
N ARG A 58 9.95 16.77 7.39
CA ARG A 58 9.64 18.19 7.66
C ARG A 58 9.74 19.04 6.39
N SER A 59 10.75 18.78 5.56
CA SER A 59 10.94 19.47 4.28
C SER A 59 9.75 19.20 3.34
N ILE A 60 9.33 17.93 3.22
CA ILE A 60 8.14 17.53 2.45
C ILE A 60 6.87 18.21 2.98
N GLN A 61 6.68 18.24 4.30
CA GLN A 61 5.51 18.89 4.92
C GLN A 61 5.48 20.40 4.61
N SER A 62 6.64 21.07 4.63
CA SER A 62 6.75 22.48 4.26
C SER A 62 6.38 22.71 2.79
N LEU A 63 6.84 21.85 1.88
CA LEU A 63 6.49 21.91 0.45
C LEU A 63 4.98 21.76 0.23
N GLU A 64 4.33 20.83 0.92
CA GLU A 64 2.89 20.64 0.83
C GLU A 64 2.09 21.84 1.38
N THR A 65 2.57 22.50 2.42
CA THR A 65 1.98 23.76 2.90
C THR A 65 2.16 24.88 1.87
N GLN A 66 3.34 25.01 1.27
CA GLN A 66 3.62 26.03 0.26
C GLN A 66 2.78 25.82 -1.01
N LEU A 67 2.66 24.58 -1.48
CA LEU A 67 1.85 24.22 -2.65
C LEU A 67 0.36 24.58 -2.48
N LYS A 68 -0.17 24.50 -1.25
CA LYS A 68 -1.54 24.94 -0.95
C LYS A 68 -1.70 26.46 -0.95
N SER A 69 -0.63 27.20 -0.69
CA SER A 69 -0.63 28.67 -0.60
C SER A 69 -0.29 29.38 -1.91
N LEU A 70 0.54 28.76 -2.76
CA LEU A 70 1.00 29.30 -4.03
C LEU A 70 0.04 28.90 -5.16
N GLY A 71 -0.08 29.76 -6.19
CA GLY A 71 -0.88 29.46 -7.39
C GLY A 71 -0.39 28.19 -8.13
N SER A 72 -1.24 27.63 -9.01
CA SER A 72 -1.08 26.22 -9.43
C SER A 72 0.23 25.89 -10.14
N GLU A 73 0.82 26.78 -10.92
CA GLU A 73 1.98 26.43 -11.75
C GLU A 73 3.33 26.72 -11.07
N GLU A 74 3.50 27.90 -10.47
CA GLU A 74 4.74 28.22 -9.74
C GLU A 74 4.91 27.34 -8.49
N GLY A 75 3.81 27.09 -7.77
CA GLY A 75 3.81 26.18 -6.63
C GLY A 75 4.16 24.74 -7.03
N LYS A 76 3.72 24.28 -8.22
CA LYS A 76 4.05 22.94 -8.73
C LYS A 76 5.53 22.79 -9.05
N ASP A 77 6.16 23.74 -9.75
CA ASP A 77 7.59 23.63 -10.09
C ASP A 77 8.47 23.60 -8.83
N ILE A 78 8.17 24.46 -7.86
CA ILE A 78 8.85 24.46 -6.55
C ILE A 78 8.66 23.11 -5.84
N ALA A 79 7.42 22.60 -5.83
CA ALA A 79 7.12 21.31 -5.22
C ALA A 79 7.87 20.16 -5.91
N VAL A 80 7.86 20.09 -7.24
CA VAL A 80 8.58 19.05 -8.01
C VAL A 80 10.06 19.04 -7.65
N LYS A 81 10.72 20.21 -7.69
CA LYS A 81 12.14 20.33 -7.31
C LYS A 81 12.40 19.91 -5.87
N GLY A 82 11.56 20.35 -4.93
CA GLY A 82 11.70 19.98 -3.53
C GLY A 82 11.48 18.48 -3.26
N TYR A 83 10.54 17.86 -3.96
CA TYR A 83 10.32 16.41 -3.90
C TYR A 83 11.47 15.62 -4.54
N GLN A 84 12.07 16.10 -5.62
CA GLN A 84 13.27 15.49 -6.23
C GLN A 84 14.51 15.59 -5.31
N GLN A 85 14.67 16.71 -4.60
CA GLN A 85 15.71 16.87 -3.58
C GLN A 85 15.48 15.89 -2.41
N SER A 86 14.23 15.79 -1.94
CA SER A 86 13.85 14.83 -0.89
C SER A 86 14.08 13.39 -1.32
N LEU A 87 13.76 13.06 -2.58
CA LEU A 87 14.05 11.75 -3.18
C LEU A 87 15.54 11.42 -3.12
N SER A 88 16.39 12.36 -3.57
CA SER A 88 17.86 12.19 -3.54
C SER A 88 18.39 12.01 -2.11
N ALA A 89 17.84 12.73 -1.13
CA ALA A 89 18.23 12.61 0.27
C ALA A 89 17.86 11.23 0.85
N VAL A 90 16.68 10.69 0.49
CA VAL A 90 16.25 9.34 0.86
C VAL A 90 17.09 8.28 0.16
N GLU A 91 17.43 8.46 -1.12
CA GLU A 91 18.30 7.53 -1.85
C GLU A 91 19.69 7.40 -1.21
N SER A 92 20.28 8.52 -0.80
CA SER A 92 21.55 8.51 -0.03
C SER A 92 21.39 7.79 1.32
N MET A 93 20.27 7.98 2.01
CA MET A 93 19.99 7.25 3.26
C MET A 93 19.85 5.74 3.03
N ILE A 94 19.18 5.31 1.96
CA ILE A 94 19.05 3.89 1.60
C ILE A 94 20.41 3.31 1.20
N ALA A 95 21.26 4.07 0.51
CA ALA A 95 22.60 3.62 0.17
C ALA A 95 23.49 3.40 1.40
N GLU A 96 23.37 4.27 2.42
CA GLU A 96 24.09 4.14 3.69
C GLU A 96 23.50 3.04 4.59
N HIS A 97 22.18 2.88 4.59
CA HIS A 97 21.45 1.93 5.43
C HIS A 97 20.46 1.09 4.60
N PRO A 98 20.94 0.11 3.82
CA PRO A 98 20.11 -0.63 2.85
C PRO A 98 18.97 -1.43 3.47
N ASN A 99 19.10 -1.81 4.74
CA ASN A 99 18.10 -2.58 5.48
C ASN A 99 17.14 -1.69 6.30
N TYR A 100 17.21 -0.36 6.15
CA TYR A 100 16.30 0.56 6.83
C TYR A 100 14.99 0.71 6.05
N ALA A 101 14.00 -0.10 6.41
CA ALA A 101 12.71 -0.19 5.71
C ALA A 101 11.91 1.13 5.71
N SER A 102 12.04 1.96 6.75
CA SER A 102 11.31 3.24 6.85
C SER A 102 11.69 4.20 5.70
N ALA A 103 12.98 4.29 5.36
CA ALA A 103 13.44 5.11 4.24
C ALA A 103 12.88 4.64 2.90
N ARG A 104 12.79 3.32 2.68
CA ARG A 104 12.18 2.74 1.47
C ARG A 104 10.69 3.12 1.34
N ASN A 105 9.92 3.03 2.44
CA ASN A 105 8.53 3.49 2.47
C ASN A 105 8.40 4.99 2.16
N ASN A 106 9.33 5.81 2.63
CA ASN A 106 9.35 7.24 2.33
C ASN A 106 9.65 7.49 0.85
N ARG A 107 10.60 6.75 0.25
CA ARG A 107 10.89 6.82 -1.19
C ARG A 107 9.65 6.49 -2.01
N VAL A 108 8.93 5.42 -1.66
CA VAL A 108 7.66 5.05 -2.30
C VAL A 108 6.63 6.17 -2.17
N GLN A 109 6.49 6.78 -0.99
CA GLN A 109 5.55 7.89 -0.79
C GLN A 109 5.87 9.10 -1.67
N ILE A 110 7.17 9.43 -1.81
CA ILE A 110 7.65 10.50 -2.69
C ILE A 110 7.33 10.18 -4.15
N LEU A 111 7.63 8.96 -4.61
CA LEU A 111 7.35 8.53 -5.99
C LEU A 111 5.84 8.56 -6.28
N ARG A 112 5.00 8.08 -5.36
CA ARG A 112 3.53 8.17 -5.48
C ARG A 112 3.04 9.60 -5.57
N ARG A 113 3.69 10.55 -4.90
CA ARG A 113 3.33 11.97 -4.97
C ARG A 113 3.76 12.61 -6.29
N LEU A 114 4.94 12.25 -6.79
CA LEU A 114 5.49 12.75 -8.05
C LEU A 114 4.71 12.21 -9.25
N TYR A 115 4.49 10.90 -9.32
CA TYR A 115 3.96 10.20 -10.49
C TYR A 115 2.50 9.74 -10.36
N GLY A 116 1.92 9.82 -9.16
CA GLY A 116 0.55 9.43 -8.88
C GLY A 116 0.38 7.91 -8.73
N ASP A 117 -0.79 7.49 -8.23
CA ASP A 117 -1.08 6.07 -8.02
C ASP A 117 -1.43 5.32 -9.31
N ALA A 118 -1.69 6.04 -10.41
CA ALA A 118 -1.94 5.48 -11.74
C ALA A 118 -0.64 5.23 -12.54
N MET A 119 0.54 5.35 -11.91
CA MET A 119 1.86 5.24 -12.55
C MET A 119 2.14 3.90 -13.28
N MET A 120 1.34 2.86 -13.04
CA MET A 120 1.44 1.56 -13.75
C MET A 120 0.68 1.52 -15.10
N LEU A 121 -0.02 2.60 -15.46
CA LEU A 121 -0.85 2.68 -16.65
C LEU A 121 -0.23 3.59 -17.72
N SER A 122 -0.63 3.40 -18.97
CA SER A 122 -0.21 4.24 -20.10
C SER A 122 -0.65 5.70 -19.95
N ASP A 123 -1.89 5.92 -19.49
CA ASP A 123 -2.42 7.23 -19.11
C ASP A 123 -2.47 7.37 -17.58
N THR A 124 -1.67 8.29 -17.04
CA THR A 124 -1.57 8.58 -15.60
C THR A 124 -2.52 9.66 -15.12
N LYS A 125 -3.25 10.35 -16.02
CA LYS A 125 -4.16 11.44 -15.63
C LYS A 125 -5.27 10.90 -14.77
N ASP A 126 -5.39 11.40 -13.55
CA ASP A 126 -6.44 11.02 -12.63
C ASP A 126 -6.76 12.17 -11.69
N ASN A 127 -7.92 12.10 -11.03
CA ASN A 127 -8.36 13.09 -10.04
C ASN A 127 -7.37 13.26 -8.87
N SER A 128 -6.42 12.35 -8.68
CA SER A 128 -5.38 12.40 -7.64
C SER A 128 -4.18 13.32 -7.96
N ALA A 129 -4.17 14.00 -9.12
CA ALA A 129 -3.25 15.08 -9.49
C ALA A 129 -1.77 14.84 -9.11
N PRO A 130 -1.03 13.97 -9.85
CA PRO A 130 0.42 13.86 -9.68
C PRO A 130 1.11 15.22 -9.86
N LEU A 131 2.25 15.43 -9.19
CA LEU A 131 3.03 16.65 -9.39
C LEU A 131 3.61 16.74 -10.81
N ILE A 132 3.97 15.60 -11.40
CA ILE A 132 4.41 15.49 -12.79
C ILE A 132 3.24 14.96 -13.62
N GLU A 133 2.55 15.85 -14.33
CA GLU A 133 1.33 15.50 -15.08
C GLU A 133 1.58 14.63 -16.32
N SER A 134 2.76 14.74 -16.92
CA SER A 134 3.15 14.00 -18.12
C SER A 134 4.60 13.53 -18.01
N PRO A 135 4.88 12.54 -17.14
CA PRO A 135 6.23 12.05 -16.94
C PRO A 135 6.73 11.34 -18.20
N ASP A 136 8.05 11.36 -18.40
CA ASP A 136 8.67 10.50 -19.40
C ASP A 136 8.35 9.02 -19.12
N GLN A 137 8.12 8.25 -20.18
CA GLN A 137 7.68 6.86 -20.06
C GLN A 137 8.75 5.99 -19.37
N ALA A 138 10.02 6.19 -19.70
CA ALA A 138 11.11 5.42 -19.12
C ALA A 138 11.33 5.79 -17.64
N GLU A 139 11.26 7.08 -17.31
CA GLU A 139 11.32 7.56 -15.92
C GLU A 139 10.17 7.00 -15.08
N ARG A 140 8.93 7.04 -15.60
CA ARG A 140 7.75 6.49 -14.91
C ARG A 140 7.90 4.98 -14.67
N LYS A 141 8.34 4.21 -15.67
CA LYS A 141 8.56 2.76 -15.52
C LYS A 141 9.64 2.47 -14.47
N LYS A 142 10.74 3.23 -14.48
CA LYS A 142 11.79 3.12 -13.45
C LYS A 142 11.24 3.43 -12.05
N ALA A 143 10.38 4.44 -11.92
CA ALA A 143 9.70 4.75 -10.66
C ALA A 143 8.81 3.59 -10.19
N VAL A 144 8.09 2.91 -11.09
CA VAL A 144 7.29 1.71 -10.77
C VAL A 144 8.17 0.58 -10.25
N VAL A 145 9.22 0.23 -10.98
CA VAL A 145 10.16 -0.83 -10.55
C VAL A 145 10.74 -0.50 -9.17
N THR A 146 11.16 0.75 -8.97
CA THR A 146 11.72 1.20 -7.69
C THR A 146 10.71 1.11 -6.56
N ALA A 147 9.48 1.59 -6.78
CA ALA A 147 8.44 1.58 -5.76
C ALA A 147 8.04 0.16 -5.35
N LEU A 148 7.82 -0.73 -6.31
CA LEU A 148 7.43 -2.12 -6.01
C LEU A 148 8.57 -2.88 -5.31
N SER A 149 9.80 -2.73 -5.79
CA SER A 149 10.98 -3.34 -5.17
C SER A 149 11.21 -2.85 -3.73
N ASP A 150 11.01 -1.55 -3.48
CA ASP A 150 11.13 -1.00 -2.13
C ASP A 150 10.07 -1.50 -1.17
N ILE A 151 8.81 -1.57 -1.62
CA ILE A 151 7.74 -2.08 -0.77
C ILE A 151 7.99 -3.56 -0.45
N GLU A 152 8.37 -4.36 -1.45
CA GLU A 152 8.70 -5.76 -1.25
C GLU A 152 9.87 -5.93 -0.28
N ALA A 153 10.94 -5.15 -0.44
CA ALA A 153 12.07 -5.15 0.49
C ALA A 153 11.65 -4.73 1.91
N SER A 154 10.85 -3.67 2.07
CA SER A 154 10.34 -3.24 3.36
C SER A 154 9.51 -4.33 4.06
N ILE A 155 8.62 -5.00 3.31
CA ILE A 155 7.80 -6.09 3.84
C ILE A 155 8.71 -7.26 4.23
N ALA A 156 9.64 -7.68 3.37
CA ALA A 156 10.55 -8.78 3.63
C ALA A 156 11.46 -8.53 4.85
N LEU A 157 11.97 -7.31 5.01
CA LEU A 157 12.86 -6.93 6.12
C LEU A 157 12.16 -6.90 7.49
N LEU A 158 10.86 -6.70 7.51
CA LEU A 158 10.10 -6.42 8.73
C LEU A 158 9.10 -7.50 9.11
N THR A 159 8.72 -8.37 8.17
CA THR A 159 7.75 -9.44 8.41
C THR A 159 8.35 -10.43 9.42
N PRO A 160 7.68 -10.68 10.56
CA PRO A 160 8.18 -11.63 11.54
C PRO A 160 8.16 -13.05 10.97
N SER A 161 9.11 -13.88 11.39
CA SER A 161 9.22 -15.28 10.95
C SER A 161 8.04 -16.15 11.39
N SER A 162 7.24 -15.69 12.36
CA SER A 162 6.04 -16.38 12.82
C SER A 162 4.90 -15.37 13.08
N PRO A 163 3.64 -15.72 12.76
CA PRO A 163 2.49 -14.83 12.95
C PRO A 163 2.22 -14.40 14.39
N THR A 164 2.72 -15.16 15.37
CA THR A 164 2.56 -14.91 16.81
C THR A 164 3.77 -14.21 17.44
N MET A 165 4.85 -14.02 16.68
CA MET A 165 6.05 -13.36 17.18
C MET A 165 5.75 -11.88 17.46
N PRO A 166 6.09 -11.37 18.66
CA PRO A 166 5.93 -9.95 18.96
C PRO A 166 6.79 -9.07 18.06
N ILE A 167 6.24 -7.92 17.67
CA ILE A 167 6.95 -6.90 16.90
C ILE A 167 6.86 -5.54 17.60
N SER A 168 7.83 -4.66 17.35
CA SER A 168 7.78 -3.33 17.93
C SER A 168 6.68 -2.48 17.28
N PRO A 169 6.13 -1.47 17.98
CA PRO A 169 5.12 -0.58 17.40
C PRO A 169 5.60 0.17 16.13
N GLN A 170 6.89 0.46 16.05
CA GLN A 170 7.48 1.11 14.87
C GLN A 170 7.50 0.17 13.67
N VAL A 171 7.89 -1.09 13.86
CA VAL A 171 7.85 -2.13 12.82
C VAL A 171 6.42 -2.32 12.30
N ALA A 172 5.44 -2.44 13.21
CA ALA A 172 4.03 -2.54 12.83
C ALA A 172 3.56 -1.35 11.99
N ARG A 173 3.95 -0.12 12.37
CA ARG A 173 3.62 1.09 11.59
C ARG A 173 4.23 1.06 10.19
N THR A 174 5.49 0.68 10.06
CA THR A 174 6.17 0.61 8.76
C THR A 174 5.56 -0.48 7.87
N LEU A 175 5.25 -1.67 8.40
CA LEU A 175 4.55 -2.73 7.66
C LEU A 175 3.15 -2.28 7.22
N SER A 176 2.41 -1.67 8.14
CA SER A 176 1.09 -1.08 7.89
C SER A 176 1.11 -0.10 6.73
N MET A 177 2.12 0.79 6.67
CA MET A 177 2.29 1.72 5.56
C MET A 177 2.69 1.04 4.26
N ALA A 178 3.65 0.11 4.28
CA ALA A 178 4.15 -0.59 3.09
C ALA A 178 3.01 -1.32 2.37
N HIS A 179 2.25 -2.15 3.09
CA HIS A 179 1.08 -2.84 2.54
C HIS A 179 0.03 -1.85 2.02
N THR A 180 -0.27 -0.78 2.78
CA THR A 180 -1.27 0.21 2.36
C THR A 180 -0.87 0.94 1.08
N GLN A 181 0.42 1.26 0.92
CA GLN A 181 0.94 1.91 -0.28
C GLN A 181 0.86 0.98 -1.50
N ARG A 182 1.23 -0.30 -1.36
CA ARG A 182 1.11 -1.28 -2.45
C ARG A 182 -0.33 -1.51 -2.86
N ALA A 183 -1.22 -1.66 -1.87
CA ALA A 183 -2.65 -1.74 -2.10
C ALA A 183 -3.20 -0.53 -2.88
N ALA A 184 -2.74 0.69 -2.58
CA ALA A 184 -3.20 1.89 -3.28
C ALA A 184 -2.83 1.83 -4.77
N LEU A 185 -1.59 1.46 -5.10
CA LEU A 185 -1.14 1.28 -6.48
C LEU A 185 -1.96 0.22 -7.21
N TYR A 186 -2.13 -0.96 -6.61
CA TYR A 186 -2.87 -2.06 -7.22
C TYR A 186 -4.35 -1.75 -7.39
N LEU A 187 -5.00 -1.19 -6.36
CA LEU A 187 -6.41 -0.82 -6.40
C LEU A 187 -6.67 0.27 -7.44
N LYS A 188 -5.78 1.26 -7.53
CA LYS A 188 -5.90 2.33 -8.53
C LYS A 188 -5.74 1.78 -9.94
N THR A 189 -4.75 0.91 -10.14
CA THR A 189 -4.50 0.22 -11.41
C THR A 189 -5.74 -0.58 -11.83
N ALA A 190 -6.23 -1.49 -10.97
CA ALA A 190 -7.43 -2.30 -11.23
C ALA A 190 -8.67 -1.49 -11.62
N ARG A 191 -8.90 -0.35 -10.93
CA ARG A 191 -10.05 0.52 -11.20
C ARG A 191 -10.01 1.15 -12.58
N LEU A 192 -8.83 1.48 -13.08
CA LEU A 192 -8.64 2.19 -14.34
C LEU A 192 -8.30 1.26 -15.52
N MET A 193 -7.95 0.00 -15.28
CA MET A 193 -7.64 -0.99 -16.32
C MET A 193 -8.79 -1.28 -17.30
N LEU A 194 -10.03 -0.91 -16.97
CA LEU A 194 -11.16 -1.04 -17.91
C LEU A 194 -11.05 -0.10 -19.11
N SER A 195 -10.39 1.05 -18.95
CA SER A 195 -10.26 2.07 -19.99
C SER A 195 -8.80 2.39 -20.36
N ARG A 196 -7.83 1.76 -19.69
CA ARG A 196 -6.40 2.03 -19.84
C ARG A 196 -5.61 0.73 -19.89
N SER A 197 -4.51 0.73 -20.62
CA SER A 197 -3.58 -0.38 -20.67
C SER A 197 -2.50 -0.27 -19.59
N LEU A 198 -2.02 -1.43 -19.11
CA LEU A 198 -0.80 -1.50 -18.33
C LEU A 198 0.39 -1.05 -19.19
N ASP A 199 1.28 -0.28 -18.58
CA ASP A 199 2.50 0.18 -19.24
C ASP A 199 3.65 0.25 -18.22
N ILE A 200 4.07 -0.94 -17.81
CA ILE A 200 5.15 -1.20 -16.86
C ILE A 200 6.28 -1.99 -17.50
N ASP A 201 7.36 -2.22 -16.76
CA ASP A 201 8.45 -3.08 -17.18
C ASP A 201 7.98 -4.54 -17.31
N GLY A 202 8.34 -5.22 -18.40
CA GLY A 202 7.98 -6.60 -18.67
C GLY A 202 8.70 -7.63 -17.79
N THR A 203 9.70 -7.22 -17.01
CA THR A 203 10.36 -8.08 -16.02
C THR A 203 9.57 -8.21 -14.72
N LEU A 204 8.62 -7.32 -14.46
CA LEU A 204 7.79 -7.36 -13.26
C LEU A 204 6.71 -8.43 -13.40
N GLU A 205 6.42 -9.17 -12.33
CA GLU A 205 5.35 -10.18 -12.37
C GLU A 205 3.98 -9.53 -12.62
N GLU A 206 3.78 -8.30 -12.17
CA GLU A 206 2.58 -7.49 -12.42
C GLU A 206 2.34 -7.22 -13.91
N SER A 207 3.34 -7.38 -14.78
CA SER A 207 3.16 -7.16 -16.22
C SER A 207 2.24 -8.20 -16.87
N LYS A 208 2.05 -9.35 -16.20
CA LYS A 208 1.20 -10.47 -16.66
C LYS A 208 -0.18 -10.46 -15.99
N TRP A 209 -0.41 -9.54 -15.06
CA TRP A 209 -1.61 -9.53 -14.23
C TRP A 209 -2.81 -8.98 -14.99
N GLU A 210 -3.95 -9.63 -14.78
CA GLU A 210 -5.24 -9.10 -15.18
C GLU A 210 -5.83 -8.23 -14.06
N LYS A 211 -6.93 -7.55 -14.36
CA LYS A 211 -7.66 -6.72 -13.38
C LYS A 211 -7.94 -7.49 -12.08
N LEU A 212 -8.35 -8.75 -12.17
CA LEU A 212 -8.70 -9.57 -11.02
C LEU A 212 -7.49 -9.85 -10.12
N ASP A 213 -6.31 -10.02 -10.70
CA ASP A 213 -5.07 -10.23 -9.95
C ASP A 213 -4.71 -8.99 -9.12
N PHE A 214 -4.82 -7.80 -9.73
CA PHE A 214 -4.63 -6.53 -9.02
C PHE A 214 -5.66 -6.32 -7.90
N GLU A 215 -6.95 -6.63 -8.14
CA GLU A 215 -7.98 -6.54 -7.10
C GLU A 215 -7.70 -7.51 -5.95
N GLY A 216 -7.31 -8.74 -6.27
CA GLY A 216 -6.95 -9.76 -5.29
C GLY A 216 -5.71 -9.38 -4.47
N ALA A 217 -4.66 -8.88 -5.12
CA ALA A 217 -3.45 -8.41 -4.47
C ALA A 217 -3.72 -7.19 -3.57
N ALA A 218 -4.47 -6.19 -4.08
CA ALA A 218 -4.88 -5.04 -3.29
C ALA A 218 -5.70 -5.44 -2.06
N SER A 219 -6.62 -6.40 -2.19
CA SER A 219 -7.43 -6.90 -1.09
C SER A 219 -6.58 -7.56 0.00
N ARG A 220 -5.61 -8.40 -0.38
CA ARG A 220 -4.66 -9.00 0.57
C ARG A 220 -3.83 -7.93 1.29
N ASP A 221 -3.29 -6.97 0.55
CA ASP A 221 -2.49 -5.90 1.13
C ASP A 221 -3.31 -4.99 2.05
N LEU A 222 -4.56 -4.67 1.72
CA LEU A 222 -5.42 -3.90 2.63
C LEU A 222 -5.73 -4.67 3.92
N ALA A 223 -5.90 -5.99 3.83
CA ALA A 223 -6.07 -6.83 4.99
C ALA A 223 -4.83 -6.81 5.91
N PHE A 224 -3.62 -6.94 5.35
CA PHE A 224 -2.37 -6.80 6.12
C PHE A 224 -2.16 -5.38 6.66
N GLY A 225 -2.41 -4.35 5.85
CA GLY A 225 -2.37 -2.96 6.30
C GLY A 225 -3.29 -2.73 7.50
N GLY A 226 -4.51 -3.26 7.46
CA GLY A 226 -5.46 -3.23 8.56
C GLY A 226 -5.01 -4.03 9.79
N ARG A 227 -4.46 -5.24 9.58
CA ARG A 227 -3.90 -6.10 10.64
C ARG A 227 -2.77 -5.41 11.41
N TYR A 228 -1.91 -4.68 10.71
CA TYR A 228 -0.82 -3.90 11.31
C TYR A 228 -1.26 -2.52 11.83
N GLY A 229 -2.55 -2.19 11.78
CA GLY A 229 -3.13 -1.01 12.44
C GLY A 229 -3.38 0.21 11.56
N ASN A 230 -3.38 0.08 10.22
CA ASN A 230 -3.80 1.18 9.34
C ASN A 230 -5.34 1.31 9.34
N PRO A 231 -5.92 2.45 9.79
CA PRO A 231 -7.37 2.61 9.81
C PRO A 231 -7.97 2.73 8.40
N ILE A 232 -7.25 3.36 7.46
CA ILE A 232 -7.69 3.49 6.07
C ILE A 232 -7.71 2.12 5.41
N ALA A 233 -6.64 1.33 5.58
CA ALA A 233 -6.60 -0.01 5.01
C ALA A 233 -7.67 -0.92 5.62
N LYS A 234 -7.88 -0.86 6.95
CA LYS A 234 -8.96 -1.60 7.64
C LYS A 234 -10.34 -1.27 7.08
N GLY A 235 -10.63 0.01 6.85
CA GLY A 235 -11.89 0.45 6.24
C GLY A 235 -12.05 -0.04 4.80
N LEU A 236 -11.00 0.13 3.99
CA LEU A 236 -11.01 -0.27 2.58
C LEU A 236 -11.02 -1.79 2.37
N ALA A 237 -10.38 -2.57 3.25
CA ALA A 237 -10.33 -4.03 3.19
C ALA A 237 -11.73 -4.65 3.13
N VAL A 238 -12.68 -4.10 3.89
CA VAL A 238 -14.09 -4.55 3.86
C VAL A 238 -14.72 -4.30 2.48
N SER A 239 -14.44 -3.14 1.87
CA SER A 239 -15.05 -2.74 0.60
C SER A 239 -14.55 -3.53 -0.62
N VAL A 240 -13.31 -4.03 -0.56
CA VAL A 240 -12.68 -4.79 -1.65
C VAL A 240 -12.70 -6.29 -1.43
N ASN A 241 -13.21 -6.77 -0.29
CA ASN A 241 -13.31 -8.19 0.01
C ASN A 241 -14.53 -8.80 -0.72
N PRO A 242 -14.32 -9.73 -1.68
CA PRO A 242 -15.42 -10.33 -2.45
C PRO A 242 -16.44 -11.05 -1.57
N THR A 243 -15.98 -11.71 -0.50
CA THR A 243 -16.84 -12.39 0.47
C THR A 243 -17.68 -11.39 1.25
N ALA A 244 -17.08 -10.30 1.74
CA ALA A 244 -17.84 -9.25 2.42
C ALA A 244 -18.88 -8.60 1.50
N LYS A 245 -18.55 -8.42 0.21
CA LYS A 245 -19.48 -7.92 -0.81
C LYS A 245 -20.64 -8.89 -1.05
N LEU A 246 -20.36 -10.19 -1.17
CA LEU A 246 -21.38 -11.22 -1.33
C LEU A 246 -22.28 -11.34 -0.10
N CYS A 247 -21.71 -11.40 1.10
CA CYS A 247 -22.47 -11.39 2.36
C CYS A 247 -23.35 -10.14 2.46
N GLY A 248 -22.81 -8.97 2.13
CA GLY A 248 -23.57 -7.72 2.11
C GLY A 248 -24.71 -7.73 1.09
N GLN A 249 -24.50 -8.32 -0.10
CA GLN A 249 -25.56 -8.51 -1.09
C GLN A 249 -26.65 -9.48 -0.61
N ILE A 250 -26.27 -10.62 -0.03
CA ILE A 250 -27.21 -11.61 0.53
C ILE A 250 -28.06 -10.98 1.63
N VAL A 251 -27.44 -10.25 2.56
CA VAL A 251 -28.14 -9.56 3.64
C VAL A 251 -29.07 -8.48 3.08
N ARG A 252 -28.62 -7.69 2.10
CA ARG A 252 -29.45 -6.63 1.48
C ARG A 252 -30.66 -7.21 0.75
N GLU A 253 -30.49 -8.31 0.02
CA GLU A 253 -31.59 -9.01 -0.65
C GLU A 253 -32.55 -9.66 0.36
N ALA A 254 -32.04 -10.22 1.46
CA ALA A 254 -32.88 -10.71 2.56
C ALA A 254 -33.69 -9.58 3.24
N MET A 255 -33.06 -8.43 3.49
CA MET A 255 -33.72 -7.27 4.07
C MET A 255 -34.79 -6.68 3.14
N LYS A 256 -34.52 -6.57 1.84
CA LYS A 256 -35.52 -6.15 0.84
C LYS A 256 -36.73 -7.10 0.81
N LYS A 257 -36.48 -8.40 0.98
CA LYS A 257 -37.54 -9.42 0.99
C LYS A 257 -38.43 -9.31 2.24
N GLU A 258 -37.87 -8.98 3.40
CA GLU A 258 -38.63 -8.87 4.65
C GLU A 258 -39.29 -7.50 4.88
N TYR A 259 -38.60 -6.41 4.52
CA TYR A 259 -39.02 -5.04 4.88
C TYR A 259 -39.46 -4.20 3.67
N GLY A 260 -39.45 -4.78 2.47
CA GLY A 260 -39.88 -4.14 1.23
C GLY A 260 -38.77 -3.35 0.51
N PRO A 261 -39.04 -2.86 -0.73
CA PRO A 261 -38.03 -2.24 -1.60
C PRO A 261 -37.45 -0.92 -1.07
N SER A 262 -38.11 -0.30 -0.08
CA SER A 262 -37.76 0.99 0.50
C SER A 262 -36.49 0.97 1.37
N PHE A 263 -35.93 -0.22 1.63
CA PHE A 263 -34.66 -0.38 2.33
C PHE A 263 -33.52 -0.60 1.32
N GLY A 264 -32.78 0.47 1.01
CA GLY A 264 -31.48 0.37 0.34
C GLY A 264 -31.20 1.31 -0.83
N ASP A 265 -31.67 2.55 -0.79
CA ASP A 265 -31.02 3.67 -1.51
C ASP A 265 -29.82 4.20 -0.71
#